data_AF-A0A9D8JVE2-F1
#
_entry.id   AF-A0A9D8JVE2-F1
#
_cell.length_a   1.000
_cell.length_b   1.000
_cell.length_c   1.000
_cell.angle_alpha   90.00
_cell.angle_beta   90.00
_cell.angle_gamma   90.00
#
_symmetry.space_group_name_H-M   'P 1'
#
loop_
_entity.id
_entity.type
_entity.pdbx_description
1 polymer ?
#
loop_
_entity_poly.entity_id
_entity_poly.type
_entity_poly.pdbx_seq_one_letter_code
_entity_poly.pdbx_strand_id
1 'polypeptide(L)'
;MATMIPALEISRGTILEIDGQLFTILEYQQYKAGKGNSEARMRMKLRNVATGATTEKVYRTDDKVPKAVVESRAGTFLYADGDMYHFMDGETYEEKAIPSELLGESVKFLQDGMPVEMVVYKERPISVTLPITVDLKIVEAEPGFKGDTAAGGGKKAKTATGLTVDVPLFVNVGDTVKVDTRTGTYISRI
;
A
#
# COMPACT_ATOMS: atom_id res chain seq x y z
N MET A 1 0.43 -24.03 -1.13
CA MET A 1 0.37 -24.57 0.25
C MET A 1 1.11 -23.60 1.16
N ALA A 2 0.68 -23.43 2.42
CA ALA A 2 1.44 -22.61 3.37
C ALA A 2 2.70 -23.36 3.82
N THR A 3 3.84 -22.66 3.83
CA THR A 3 5.10 -23.19 4.34
C THR A 3 5.24 -22.79 5.81
N MET A 4 5.55 -23.73 6.69
CA MET A 4 5.76 -23.43 8.10
C MET A 4 7.16 -22.85 8.32
N ILE A 5 7.25 -21.61 8.81
CA ILE A 5 8.52 -20.94 9.14
C ILE A 5 8.57 -20.61 10.64
N PRO A 6 9.74 -20.64 11.29
CA PRO A 6 9.89 -20.10 12.64
C PRO A 6 9.44 -18.64 12.73
N ALA A 7 8.83 -18.26 13.84
CA ALA A 7 8.43 -16.88 14.14
C ALA A 7 9.62 -15.92 14.23
N LEU A 8 10.86 -16.41 14.30
CA LEU A 8 12.06 -15.58 14.21
C LEU A 8 12.41 -15.17 12.75
N GLU A 9 11.97 -15.94 11.75
CA GLU A 9 12.29 -15.71 10.34
C GLU A 9 11.33 -14.75 9.64
N ILE A 10 10.35 -14.20 10.36
CA ILE A 10 9.41 -13.25 9.79
C ILE A 10 10.06 -11.90 9.49
N SER A 11 9.52 -11.22 8.50
CA SER A 11 9.87 -9.84 8.19
C SER A 11 8.63 -9.03 7.85
N ARG A 12 8.74 -7.70 7.90
CA ARG A 12 7.67 -6.80 7.45
C ARG A 12 7.28 -7.13 6.00
N GLY A 13 5.98 -7.17 5.73
CA GLY A 13 5.43 -7.54 4.43
C GLY A 13 5.24 -9.04 4.21
N THR A 14 5.77 -9.90 5.09
CA THR A 14 5.45 -11.34 5.03
C THR A 14 3.96 -11.56 5.21
N ILE A 15 3.38 -12.44 4.39
CA ILE A 15 1.96 -12.80 4.45
C ILE A 15 1.83 -14.16 5.14
N LEU A 16 1.00 -14.22 6.17
CA LEU A 16 0.69 -15.41 6.96
C LEU A 16 -0.74 -15.88 6.68
N GLU A 17 -0.95 -17.19 6.71
CA GLU A 17 -2.28 -17.80 6.58
C GLU A 17 -2.73 -18.36 7.93
N ILE A 18 -3.48 -17.57 8.70
CA ILE A 18 -3.88 -17.92 10.07
C ILE A 18 -5.39 -18.13 10.09
N ASP A 19 -5.84 -19.30 10.53
CA ASP A 19 -7.27 -19.65 10.61
C ASP A 19 -8.02 -19.47 9.27
N GLY A 20 -7.33 -19.75 8.16
CA GLY A 20 -7.87 -19.60 6.80
C GLY A 20 -7.93 -18.15 6.28
N GLN A 21 -7.44 -17.18 7.05
CA GLN A 21 -7.36 -15.78 6.68
C GLN A 21 -5.92 -15.34 6.41
N LEU A 22 -5.75 -14.41 5.48
CA LEU A 22 -4.44 -13.84 5.14
C LEU A 22 -4.13 -12.60 5.97
N PHE A 23 -2.93 -12.53 6.50
CA PHE A 23 -2.44 -11.40 7.30
C PHE A 23 -1.08 -10.94 6.83
N THR A 24 -0.93 -9.65 6.57
CA THR A 24 0.37 -9.02 6.28
C THR A 24 1.01 -8.50 7.57
N ILE A 25 2.28 -8.80 7.78
CA ILE A 25 3.04 -8.28 8.93
C ILE A 25 3.36 -6.80 8.70
N LEU A 26 2.83 -5.94 9.57
CA LEU A 26 3.13 -4.50 9.57
C LEU A 26 4.40 -4.22 10.36
N GLU A 27 4.48 -4.76 11.57
CA GLU A 27 5.56 -4.54 12.52
C GLU A 27 5.81 -5.83 13.31
N TYR A 28 7.06 -6.02 13.74
CA TYR A 28 7.43 -7.13 14.60
C TYR A 28 8.51 -6.69 15.59
N GLN A 29 8.45 -7.22 16.81
CA GLN A 29 9.38 -6.90 17.88
C GLN A 29 9.71 -8.15 18.69
N GLN A 30 11.00 -8.46 18.76
CA GLN A 30 11.50 -9.47 19.69
C GLN A 30 11.72 -8.84 21.07
N TYR A 31 11.24 -9.50 22.12
CA TYR A 31 11.47 -9.10 23.50
C TYR A 31 11.62 -10.32 24.41
N LYS A 32 12.20 -10.14 25.58
CA LYS A 32 12.31 -11.21 26.61
C LYS A 32 11.22 -10.99 27.66
N ALA A 33 10.43 -12.01 27.96
CA ALA A 33 9.39 -11.92 28.96
C ALA A 33 9.90 -12.37 30.35
N GLY A 34 9.85 -11.50 31.35
CA GLY A 34 10.10 -11.82 32.76
C GLY A 34 11.58 -11.83 33.23
N LYS A 35 11.79 -11.74 34.55
CA LYS A 35 13.09 -11.96 35.23
C LYS A 35 13.13 -13.40 35.74
N GLY A 36 13.87 -14.30 35.08
CA GLY A 36 14.14 -15.65 35.60
C GLY A 36 14.24 -16.72 34.53
N ASN A 37 13.24 -16.81 33.63
CA ASN A 37 13.27 -17.65 32.44
C ASN A 37 13.07 -16.77 31.21
N SER A 38 14.18 -16.37 30.58
CA SER A 38 14.20 -15.39 29.49
C SER A 38 13.72 -15.99 28.16
N GLU A 39 12.49 -16.51 28.11
CA GLU A 39 11.91 -16.95 26.84
C GLU A 39 11.75 -15.74 25.93
N ALA A 40 12.41 -15.79 24.77
CA ALA A 40 12.26 -14.78 23.74
C ALA A 40 10.88 -14.92 23.09
N ARG A 41 10.18 -13.79 23.00
CA ARG A 41 8.85 -13.67 22.40
C ARG A 41 8.93 -12.73 21.22
N MET A 42 8.10 -13.00 20.22
CA MET A 42 7.90 -12.15 19.06
C MET A 42 6.49 -11.58 19.13
N ARG A 43 6.38 -10.26 19.31
CA ARG A 43 5.12 -9.54 19.16
C ARG A 43 5.00 -9.10 17.72
N MET A 44 3.89 -9.38 17.06
CA MET A 44 3.64 -9.06 15.67
C MET A 44 2.35 -8.25 15.56
N LYS A 45 2.43 -7.11 14.86
CA LYS A 45 1.26 -6.34 14.44
C LYS A 45 0.91 -6.76 13.02
N LEU A 46 -0.28 -7.33 12.86
CA LEU A 46 -0.76 -7.98 11.66
C LEU A 46 -1.92 -7.16 11.08
N ARG A 47 -1.98 -7.02 9.75
CA ARG A 47 -3.13 -6.47 9.04
C ARG A 47 -3.82 -7.57 8.26
N ASN A 48 -5.10 -7.80 8.52
CA ASN A 48 -5.90 -8.72 7.73
C ASN A 48 -5.99 -8.19 6.29
N VAL A 49 -5.65 -9.01 5.31
CA VAL A 49 -5.58 -8.60 3.91
C VAL A 49 -6.98 -8.31 3.36
N ALA A 50 -8.00 -9.08 3.77
CA ALA A 50 -9.36 -8.92 3.28
C ALA A 50 -10.10 -7.72 3.90
N THR A 51 -9.96 -7.52 5.21
CA THR A 51 -10.76 -6.53 5.95
C THR A 51 -9.97 -5.26 6.31
N GLY A 52 -8.65 -5.25 6.11
CA GLY A 52 -7.77 -4.17 6.54
C GLY A 52 -7.61 -4.03 8.07
N ALA A 53 -8.33 -4.83 8.87
CA ALA A 53 -8.29 -4.76 10.32
C ALA A 53 -6.89 -5.12 10.86
N THR A 54 -6.42 -4.36 11.85
CA THR A 54 -5.15 -4.62 12.51
C THR A 54 -5.35 -5.41 13.79
N THR A 55 -4.54 -6.45 14.01
CA THR A 55 -4.53 -7.22 15.25
C THR A 55 -3.10 -7.47 15.73
N GLU A 56 -2.93 -7.77 17.00
CA GLU A 56 -1.62 -8.11 17.59
C GLU A 56 -1.61 -9.58 18.01
N LYS A 57 -0.55 -10.31 17.65
CA LYS A 57 -0.32 -11.69 18.11
C LYS A 57 1.10 -11.82 18.68
N VAL A 58 1.21 -12.64 19.72
CA VAL A 58 2.50 -12.93 20.38
C VAL A 58 2.81 -14.41 20.22
N TYR A 59 3.99 -14.71 19.70
CA TYR A 59 4.52 -16.05 19.51
C TYR A 59 5.80 -16.23 20.33
N ARG A 60 6.17 -17.47 20.65
CA ARG A 60 7.57 -17.78 20.97
C ARG A 60 8.41 -17.70 19.71
N THR A 61 9.70 -17.44 19.84
CA THR A 61 10.60 -17.33 18.67
C THR A 61 10.74 -18.63 17.88
N ASP A 62 10.55 -19.78 18.54
CA ASP A 62 10.60 -21.12 17.97
C ASP A 62 9.24 -21.64 17.48
N ASP A 63 8.14 -20.93 17.78
CA ASP A 63 6.82 -21.28 17.25
C ASP A 63 6.86 -21.21 15.71
N LYS A 64 6.32 -22.24 15.06
CA LYS A 64 6.17 -22.25 13.62
C LYS A 64 4.86 -21.58 13.23
N VAL A 65 4.96 -20.63 12.30
CA VAL A 65 3.82 -19.90 11.74
C VAL A 65 3.64 -20.26 10.25
N PRO A 66 2.39 -20.40 9.79
CA PRO A 66 2.07 -20.69 8.39
C PRO A 66 2.30 -19.46 7.52
N LYS A 67 3.37 -19.46 6.72
CA LYS A 67 3.63 -18.45 5.68
C LYS A 67 2.84 -18.78 4.42
N ALA A 68 2.03 -17.84 3.97
CA ALA A 68 1.38 -17.91 2.67
C ALA A 68 2.44 -17.77 1.57
N VAL A 69 2.45 -18.71 0.62
CA VAL A 69 3.25 -18.57 -0.60
C VAL A 69 2.47 -17.67 -1.55
N VAL A 70 3.01 -16.49 -1.79
CA VAL A 70 2.45 -15.48 -2.69
C VAL A 70 3.40 -15.25 -3.85
N GLU A 71 2.82 -14.86 -4.98
CA GLU A 71 3.55 -14.55 -6.19
C GLU A 71 3.40 -13.05 -6.48
N SER A 72 4.50 -12.39 -6.77
CA SER A 72 4.48 -11.04 -7.32
C SER A 72 4.39 -11.14 -8.84
N ARG A 73 3.38 -10.51 -9.43
CA ARG A 73 3.19 -10.44 -10.88
C ARG A 73 3.15 -8.99 -11.32
N ALA A 74 3.76 -8.70 -12.46
CA ALA A 74 3.57 -7.41 -13.11
C ALA A 74 2.12 -7.29 -13.58
N GLY A 75 1.56 -6.08 -13.47
CA GLY A 75 0.24 -5.77 -14.00
C GLY A 75 0.12 -4.32 -14.41
N THR A 76 -0.99 -3.99 -15.05
CA THR A 76 -1.30 -2.63 -15.49
C THR A 76 -2.71 -2.28 -15.06
N PHE A 77 -2.89 -1.14 -14.39
CA PHE A 77 -4.23 -0.64 -14.10
C PHE A 77 -4.93 -0.19 -15.38
N LEU A 78 -6.20 -0.59 -15.55
CA LEU A 78 -7.01 -0.27 -16.73
C LEU A 78 -8.04 0.80 -16.38
N TYR A 79 -9.01 0.46 -15.55
CA TYR A 79 -10.10 1.37 -15.19
C TYR A 79 -10.74 0.96 -13.87
N ALA A 80 -11.58 1.85 -13.33
CA ALA A 80 -12.43 1.56 -12.18
C ALA A 80 -13.90 1.53 -12.63
N ASP A 81 -14.67 0.57 -12.11
CA ASP A 81 -16.12 0.45 -12.28
C ASP A 81 -16.78 0.32 -10.89
N GLY A 82 -17.38 1.42 -10.43
CA GLY A 82 -17.91 1.53 -9.07
C GLY A 82 -16.83 1.28 -8.02
N ASP A 83 -16.99 0.21 -7.25
CA ASP A 83 -16.05 -0.20 -6.19
C ASP A 83 -15.01 -1.23 -6.66
N MET A 84 -15.02 -1.62 -7.94
CA MET A 84 -14.08 -2.58 -8.51
C MET A 84 -13.04 -1.88 -9.37
N TYR A 85 -11.78 -2.28 -9.21
CA TYR A 85 -10.64 -1.76 -9.96
C TYR A 85 -10.07 -2.88 -10.82
N HIS A 86 -9.95 -2.61 -12.12
CA HIS A 86 -9.60 -3.60 -13.13
C HIS A 86 -8.13 -3.46 -13.53
N PHE A 87 -7.42 -4.58 -13.53
CA PHE A 87 -6.01 -4.66 -13.85
C PHE A 87 -5.78 -5.74 -14.90
N MET A 88 -4.87 -5.50 -15.83
CA MET A 88 -4.37 -6.52 -16.75
C MET A 88 -3.20 -7.25 -16.10
N ASP A 89 -3.28 -8.57 -15.99
CA ASP A 89 -2.16 -9.41 -15.58
C ASP A 89 -1.10 -9.47 -16.69
N GLY A 90 0.15 -9.13 -16.37
CA GLY A 90 1.22 -9.02 -17.36
C GLY A 90 1.74 -10.35 -17.90
N GLU A 91 1.42 -11.47 -17.25
CA GLU A 91 1.83 -12.82 -17.71
C GLU A 91 0.74 -13.47 -18.55
N THR A 92 -0.50 -13.38 -18.09
CA THR A 92 -1.66 -14.06 -18.69
C THR A 92 -2.47 -13.18 -19.63
N TYR A 93 -2.30 -11.85 -19.55
CA TYR A 93 -3.13 -10.85 -20.24
C TYR A 93 -4.62 -10.93 -19.87
N GLU A 94 -4.95 -11.63 -18.80
CA GLU A 94 -6.31 -11.68 -18.26
C GLU A 94 -6.61 -10.46 -17.41
N GLU A 95 -7.85 -9.98 -17.51
CA GLU A 95 -8.34 -8.92 -16.65
C GLU A 95 -8.70 -9.48 -15.26
N LYS A 96 -8.21 -8.84 -14.21
CA LYS A 96 -8.49 -9.16 -12.82
C LYS A 96 -9.13 -7.94 -12.16
N ALA A 97 -10.28 -8.16 -11.53
CA ALA A 97 -10.98 -7.14 -10.78
C ALA A 97 -10.66 -7.27 -9.28
N ILE A 98 -10.31 -6.14 -8.65
CA ILE A 98 -9.96 -6.05 -7.22
C ILE A 98 -10.87 -5.01 -6.56
N PRO A 99 -11.59 -5.34 -5.48
CA PRO A 99 -12.40 -4.37 -4.76
C PRO A 99 -11.55 -3.29 -4.10
N SER A 100 -12.10 -2.08 -4.03
CA SER A 100 -11.49 -0.89 -3.44
C SER A 100 -11.03 -1.11 -1.99
N GLU A 101 -11.76 -1.92 -1.22
CA GLU A 101 -11.44 -2.29 0.18
C GLU A 101 -10.06 -2.97 0.31
N LEU A 102 -9.68 -3.80 -0.66
CA LEU A 102 -8.37 -4.47 -0.67
C LEU A 102 -7.24 -3.51 -1.07
N LEU A 103 -7.54 -2.53 -1.92
CA LEU A 103 -6.58 -1.53 -2.39
C LEU A 103 -6.38 -0.39 -1.39
N GLY A 104 -7.39 -0.13 -0.54
CA GLY A 104 -7.35 0.93 0.47
C GLY A 104 -7.09 2.30 -0.15
N GLU A 105 -6.21 3.09 0.47
CA GLU A 105 -5.92 4.45 -0.01
C GLU A 105 -5.16 4.51 -1.33
N SER A 106 -4.55 3.40 -1.76
CA SER A 106 -3.80 3.33 -3.02
C SER A 106 -4.66 3.68 -4.23
N VAL A 107 -5.98 3.49 -4.15
CA VAL A 107 -6.93 3.82 -5.22
C VAL A 107 -6.85 5.29 -5.67
N LYS A 108 -6.47 6.20 -4.75
CA LYS A 108 -6.37 7.64 -5.03
C LYS A 108 -5.20 8.00 -5.95
N PHE A 109 -4.27 7.07 -6.15
CA PHE A 109 -3.05 7.27 -6.93
C PHE A 109 -3.07 6.55 -8.28
N LEU A 110 -4.06 5.68 -8.54
CA LEU A 110 -4.13 4.90 -9.76
C LEU A 110 -4.48 5.77 -10.97
N GLN A 111 -3.74 5.57 -12.06
CA GLN A 111 -3.95 6.23 -13.35
C GLN A 111 -4.06 5.17 -14.44
N ASP A 112 -4.96 5.35 -15.39
CA ASP A 112 -5.08 4.45 -16.54
C ASP A 112 -3.71 4.21 -17.21
N GLY A 113 -3.42 2.94 -17.49
CA GLY A 113 -2.13 2.49 -18.03
C GLY A 113 -0.98 2.42 -17.02
N MET A 114 -1.22 2.65 -15.72
CA MET A 114 -0.16 2.64 -14.71
C MET A 114 0.36 1.21 -14.47
N PRO A 115 1.69 0.97 -14.58
CA PRO A 115 2.27 -0.29 -14.18
C PRO A 115 2.24 -0.45 -12.67
N VAL A 116 1.84 -1.64 -12.22
CA VAL A 116 1.73 -2.02 -10.82
C VAL A 116 2.30 -3.40 -10.60
N GLU A 117 2.59 -3.74 -9.34
CA GLU A 117 2.93 -5.09 -8.94
C GLU A 117 1.75 -5.69 -8.17
N MET A 118 1.14 -6.73 -8.71
CA MET A 118 0.05 -7.46 -8.08
C MET A 118 0.61 -8.60 -7.24
N VAL A 119 0.19 -8.69 -5.98
CA VAL A 119 0.49 -9.83 -5.12
C VAL A 119 -0.67 -10.81 -5.24
N VAL A 120 -0.38 -12.01 -5.72
CA VAL A 120 -1.35 -13.06 -6.01
C VAL A 120 -1.17 -14.22 -5.04
N TYR A 121 -2.27 -14.70 -4.48
CA TYR A 121 -2.33 -15.89 -3.65
C TYR A 121 -3.38 -16.86 -4.20
N LYS A 122 -2.96 -18.08 -4.56
CA LYS A 122 -3.84 -19.09 -5.18
C LYS A 122 -4.67 -18.52 -6.34
N GLU A 123 -4.01 -17.85 -7.28
CA GLU A 123 -4.59 -17.20 -8.46
C GLU A 123 -5.50 -15.99 -8.19
N ARG A 124 -5.68 -15.60 -6.92
CA ARG A 124 -6.46 -14.41 -6.56
C ARG A 124 -5.52 -13.26 -6.20
N PRO A 125 -5.64 -12.09 -6.84
CA PRO A 125 -4.92 -10.91 -6.39
C PRO A 125 -5.44 -10.48 -5.02
N ILE A 126 -4.53 -10.23 -4.09
CA ILE A 126 -4.83 -9.91 -2.69
C ILE A 126 -4.35 -8.52 -2.29
N SER A 127 -3.38 -7.95 -3.02
CA SER A 127 -2.95 -6.57 -2.86
C SER A 127 -2.24 -6.08 -4.12
N VAL A 128 -2.15 -4.76 -4.27
CA VAL A 128 -1.40 -4.12 -5.35
C VAL A 128 -0.39 -3.15 -4.73
N THR A 129 0.85 -3.25 -5.18
CA THR A 129 1.93 -2.33 -4.85
C THR A 129 2.10 -1.35 -6.00
N LEU A 130 2.02 -0.06 -5.68
CA LEU A 130 2.18 1.03 -6.64
C LEU A 130 3.65 1.46 -6.69
N PRO A 131 4.08 2.10 -7.79
CA PRO A 131 5.35 2.81 -7.81
C PRO A 131 5.47 3.79 -6.64
N ILE A 132 6.69 3.99 -6.13
CA ILE A 132 6.95 4.89 -4.99
C ILE A 132 6.58 6.35 -5.28
N THR A 133 6.54 6.72 -6.56
CA THR A 133 6.16 8.04 -7.03
C THR A 133 5.23 7.92 -8.22
N VAL A 134 4.23 8.78 -8.29
CA VAL A 134 3.29 8.88 -9.42
C VAL A 134 3.21 10.31 -9.92
N ASP A 135 2.97 10.47 -11.22
CA ASP A 135 2.95 11.77 -11.90
C ASP A 135 1.50 12.16 -12.19
N LEU A 136 0.94 13.03 -11.36
CA LEU A 136 -0.48 13.37 -11.35
C LEU A 136 -0.71 14.77 -11.91
N LYS A 137 -1.62 14.89 -12.88
CA LYS A 137 -2.02 16.19 -13.45
C LYS A 137 -2.95 16.93 -12.48
N ILE A 138 -2.69 18.22 -12.25
CA ILE A 138 -3.56 19.10 -11.47
C ILE A 138 -4.76 19.54 -12.31
N VAL A 139 -5.97 19.33 -11.78
CA VAL A 139 -7.23 19.73 -12.41
C VAL A 139 -7.90 20.90 -11.69
N GLU A 140 -7.65 21.07 -10.39
CA GLU A 140 -8.14 22.19 -9.59
C GLU A 140 -7.04 22.66 -8.64
N ALA A 141 -6.90 23.97 -8.44
CA ALA A 141 -5.95 24.53 -7.48
C ALA A 141 -6.55 25.75 -6.82
N GLU A 142 -6.40 25.87 -5.50
CA GLU A 142 -6.85 27.05 -4.76
C GLU A 142 -6.11 28.32 -5.24
N PRO A 143 -6.75 29.51 -5.21
CA PRO A 143 -6.08 30.75 -5.53
C PRO A 143 -5.01 31.06 -4.46
N GLY A 144 -3.77 31.22 -4.90
CA GLY A 144 -2.68 31.68 -4.01
C GLY A 144 -2.87 33.16 -3.67
N PHE A 145 -2.85 33.53 -2.40
CA PHE A 145 -2.97 34.93 -2.00
C PHE A 145 -1.61 35.63 -2.15
N LYS A 146 -1.60 36.82 -2.76
CA LYS A 146 -0.40 37.65 -3.00
C LYS A 146 0.39 38.02 -1.72
N GLY A 147 -0.17 37.81 -0.53
CA GLY A 147 0.49 38.02 0.76
C GLY A 147 1.25 36.80 1.29
N ASP A 148 1.05 35.62 0.71
CA ASP A 148 1.76 34.41 1.09
C ASP A 148 3.18 34.48 0.51
N THR A 149 4.14 34.89 1.33
CA THR A 149 5.55 34.94 0.91
C THR A 149 6.04 33.54 0.50
N ALA A 150 6.82 33.49 -0.58
CA ALA A 150 7.38 32.28 -1.19
C ALA A 150 8.22 31.37 -0.27
N ALA A 151 8.40 31.75 1.00
CA ALA A 151 9.19 31.03 1.99
C ALA A 151 8.39 30.04 2.86
N GLY A 152 7.05 29.96 2.74
CA GLY A 152 6.29 29.01 3.57
C GLY A 152 4.82 28.79 3.27
N GLY A 153 4.23 29.43 2.25
CA GLY A 153 2.84 29.17 1.85
C GLY A 153 2.74 27.98 0.89
N GLY A 154 1.96 26.97 1.26
CA GLY A 154 1.44 25.95 0.34
C GLY A 154 -0.04 26.19 0.08
N LYS A 155 -0.54 25.71 -1.05
CA LYS A 155 -1.97 25.70 -1.38
C LYS A 155 -2.45 24.29 -1.66
N LYS A 156 -3.74 24.02 -1.50
CA LYS A 156 -4.29 22.73 -1.88
C LYS A 156 -4.56 22.69 -3.38
N ALA A 157 -4.22 21.56 -3.98
CA ALA A 157 -4.55 21.25 -5.36
C ALA A 157 -5.14 19.85 -5.46
N LYS A 158 -6.09 19.67 -6.37
CA LYS A 158 -6.73 18.40 -6.68
C LYS A 158 -6.17 17.84 -7.98
N THR A 159 -5.82 16.57 -7.97
CA THR A 159 -5.31 15.86 -9.14
C THR A 159 -6.45 15.28 -9.97
N ALA A 160 -6.14 14.81 -11.19
CA ALA A 160 -7.08 14.12 -12.06
C ALA A 160 -7.68 12.84 -11.44
N THR A 161 -6.97 12.22 -10.48
CA THR A 161 -7.45 11.06 -9.72
C THR A 161 -8.34 11.44 -8.54
N GLY A 162 -8.52 12.74 -8.28
CA GLY A 162 -9.27 13.27 -7.15
C GLY A 162 -8.47 13.40 -5.85
N LEU A 163 -7.20 13.00 -5.83
CA LEU A 163 -6.30 13.21 -4.69
C LEU A 163 -6.10 14.70 -4.44
N THR A 164 -6.27 15.13 -3.18
CA THR A 164 -5.88 16.48 -2.74
C THR A 164 -4.47 16.42 -2.19
N VAL A 165 -3.59 17.28 -2.71
CA VAL A 165 -2.19 17.39 -2.29
C VAL A 165 -1.83 18.84 -2.03
N ASP A 166 -1.05 19.09 -0.98
CA ASP A 166 -0.49 20.41 -0.68
C ASP A 166 0.70 20.67 -1.63
N VAL A 167 0.60 21.74 -2.42
CA VAL A 167 1.58 22.11 -3.45
C VAL A 167 2.08 23.54 -3.25
N PRO A 168 3.27 23.88 -3.77
CA PRO A 168 3.73 25.26 -3.78
C PRO A 168 2.78 26.21 -4.55
N LEU A 169 2.76 27.49 -4.16
CA LEU A 169 1.86 28.51 -4.74
C LEU A 169 1.98 28.65 -6.27
N PHE A 170 3.15 28.35 -6.84
CA PHE A 170 3.43 28.47 -8.27
C PHE A 170 2.83 27.33 -9.12
N VAL A 171 2.34 26.24 -8.52
CA VAL A 171 1.72 25.12 -9.24
C VAL A 171 0.34 25.53 -9.72
N ASN A 172 0.02 25.33 -10.99
CA ASN A 172 -1.26 25.76 -11.57
C ASN A 172 -2.05 24.57 -12.12
N VAL A 173 -3.33 24.81 -12.42
CA VAL A 173 -4.15 23.86 -13.16
C VAL A 173 -3.49 23.56 -14.51
N GLY A 174 -3.37 22.28 -14.85
CA GLY A 174 -2.68 21.81 -16.04
C GLY A 174 -1.26 21.31 -15.79
N ASP A 175 -0.60 21.73 -14.70
CA ASP A 175 0.73 21.24 -14.32
C ASP A 175 0.67 19.75 -13.92
N THR A 176 1.74 19.01 -14.20
CA THR A 176 1.93 17.64 -13.68
C THR A 176 2.86 17.68 -12.48
N VAL A 177 2.43 17.04 -11.39
CA VAL A 177 3.22 16.97 -10.16
C VAL A 177 3.56 15.53 -9.83
N LYS A 178 4.79 15.32 -9.38
CA LYS A 178 5.25 14.06 -8.81
C LYS A 178 4.84 13.98 -7.35
N VAL A 179 4.20 12.89 -6.94
CA VAL A 179 3.70 12.66 -5.58
C VAL A 179 4.26 11.34 -5.04
N ASP A 180 4.67 11.31 -3.76
CA ASP A 180 5.05 10.07 -3.06
C ASP A 180 3.78 9.28 -2.70
N THR A 181 3.66 8.03 -3.15
CA THR A 181 2.45 7.21 -2.93
C THR A 181 2.31 6.69 -1.50
N ARG A 182 3.36 6.76 -0.69
CA ARG A 182 3.35 6.28 0.70
C ARG A 182 2.85 7.34 1.66
N THR A 183 3.10 8.60 1.36
CA THR A 183 2.77 9.75 2.21
C THR A 183 1.71 10.67 1.57
N GLY A 184 1.48 10.56 0.26
CA GLY A 184 0.61 11.47 -0.49
C GLY A 184 1.20 12.86 -0.69
N THR A 185 2.51 13.05 -0.45
CA THR A 185 3.14 14.38 -0.45
C THR A 185 3.71 14.75 -1.81
N TYR A 186 3.58 16.03 -2.18
CA TYR A 186 4.26 16.62 -3.33
C TYR A 186 5.78 16.45 -3.23
N ILE A 187 6.41 16.07 -4.34
CA ILE A 187 7.87 15.99 -4.51
C ILE A 187 8.37 17.13 -5.41
N SER A 188 7.85 17.22 -6.63
CA SER A 188 8.30 18.18 -7.64
C SER A 188 7.25 18.39 -8.72
N ARG A 189 7.28 19.54 -9.40
CA ARG A 189 6.59 19.74 -10.68
C ARG A 189 7.47 19.20 -11.81
N ILE A 190 6.85 18.55 -12.79
CA ILE A 190 7.50 18.00 -14.00
C ILE A 190 7.27 18.94 -15.18
#